data_AF-A0A4Q9QTG1-F1
#
_entry.id   AF-A0A4Q9QTG1-F1
#
_cell.length_a   1.000
_cell.length_b   1.000
_cell.length_c   1.000
_cell.angle_alpha   90.00
_cell.angle_beta   90.00
_cell.angle_gamma   90.00
#
_symmetry.space_group_name_H-M   'P 1'
#
loop_
_entity.id
_entity.type
_entity.pdbx_description
1 polymer ?
#
loop_
_entity_poly.entity_id
_entity_poly.type
_entity_poly.pdbx_seq_one_letter_code
_entity_poly.pdbx_strand_id
1 'polypeptide(L)'
;MLAALLLLSLAALAFFAWQQFYPVRAADGWRVRALYEDLPRAAALALDTAGDLLVSEELGQGNGRIVRIDRHGLRSVVLQGLSKPDGLLTLAAGRGIAFSQEGGTHPVSLLQNGAVTTLFSATNVQGLWSDAPASLYAIEDRAGDGRLLHFDLGSRVTTVLRDDLNEAESITGCPDGRLFYTEKSRDRVRQLVGDGEDTTFLGGLNKPSFLLCDSRGLWVSEDSSHRARLLLLQPDGQLQVILSYLKAPQTLLPIADGKYLLAEGGRDRVLEISLQ
;
A
#
# COMPACT_ATOMS: atom_id res chain seq x y z
N MET A 1 2.04 17.02 -45.34
CA MET A 1 2.93 16.28 -44.42
C MET A 1 3.09 16.99 -43.07
N LEU A 2 3.51 18.26 -43.02
CA LEU A 2 3.62 19.04 -41.76
C LEU A 2 2.32 19.14 -40.94
N ALA A 3 1.18 19.42 -41.57
CA ALA A 3 -0.11 19.51 -40.86
C ALA A 3 -0.54 18.18 -40.22
N ALA A 4 -0.26 17.04 -40.88
CA ALA A 4 -0.56 15.72 -40.35
C ALA A 4 0.35 15.36 -39.15
N LEU A 5 1.64 15.70 -39.23
CA LEU A 5 2.59 15.56 -38.13
C LEU A 5 2.19 16.42 -36.91
N LEU A 6 1.72 17.65 -37.15
CA LEU A 6 1.24 18.54 -36.10
C LEU A 6 -0.05 18.03 -35.44
N LEU A 7 -0.99 17.49 -36.22
CA LEU A 7 -2.21 16.89 -35.69
C LEU A 7 -1.91 15.65 -34.84
N LEU A 8 -0.99 14.80 -35.30
CA LEU A 8 -0.54 13.63 -34.55
C LEU A 8 0.15 14.01 -33.23
N SER A 9 0.99 15.04 -33.24
CA SER A 9 1.65 15.51 -32.00
C SER A 9 0.65 16.12 -31.02
N LEU A 10 -0.31 16.93 -31.49
CA LEU A 10 -1.39 17.46 -30.66
C LEU A 10 -2.26 16.36 -30.06
N ALA A 11 -2.62 15.35 -30.85
CA ALA A 11 -3.40 14.21 -30.37
C ALA A 11 -2.63 13.41 -29.30
N ALA A 12 -1.33 13.17 -29.51
CA ALA A 12 -0.48 12.50 -28.54
C ALA A 12 -0.39 13.31 -27.22
N LEU A 13 -0.16 14.62 -27.31
CA LEU A 13 -0.11 15.49 -26.13
C LEU A 13 -1.45 15.52 -25.39
N ALA A 14 -2.57 15.61 -26.10
CA ALA A 14 -3.90 15.56 -25.52
C ALA A 14 -4.16 14.21 -24.81
N PHE A 15 -3.73 13.10 -25.43
CA PHE A 15 -3.84 11.77 -24.83
C PHE A 15 -3.02 11.63 -23.54
N PHE A 16 -1.77 12.10 -23.54
CA PHE A 16 -0.94 12.06 -22.32
C PHE A 16 -1.48 13.00 -21.25
N ALA A 17 -1.93 14.21 -21.61
CA ALA A 17 -2.57 15.13 -20.67
C ALA A 17 -3.83 14.49 -20.07
N TRP A 18 -4.66 13.84 -20.88
CA TRP A 18 -5.82 13.10 -20.41
C TRP A 18 -5.41 11.99 -19.42
N GLN A 19 -4.41 11.17 -19.75
CA GLN A 19 -3.95 10.12 -18.84
C GLN A 19 -3.43 10.65 -17.50
N GLN A 20 -2.82 11.83 -17.49
CA GLN A 20 -2.33 12.45 -16.26
C GLN A 20 -3.46 13.05 -15.42
N PHE A 21 -4.32 13.85 -16.06
CA PHE A 21 -5.22 14.76 -15.37
C PHE A 21 -6.69 14.32 -15.34
N TYR A 22 -7.04 13.19 -15.96
CA TYR A 22 -8.41 12.71 -15.88
C TYR A 22 -8.81 12.45 -14.42
N PRO A 23 -9.93 12.99 -13.95
CA PRO A 23 -10.30 12.92 -12.55
C PRO A 23 -10.60 11.49 -12.12
N VAL A 24 -10.25 11.18 -10.88
CA VAL A 24 -10.68 9.95 -10.21
C VAL A 24 -12.20 9.96 -10.12
N ARG A 25 -12.83 8.82 -10.41
CA ARG A 25 -14.28 8.64 -10.32
C ARG A 25 -14.61 7.66 -9.21
N ALA A 26 -15.49 8.08 -8.31
CA ALA A 26 -16.07 7.22 -7.30
C ALA A 26 -17.34 6.53 -7.81
N ALA A 27 -17.63 5.34 -7.29
CA ALA A 27 -18.91 4.67 -7.46
C ALA A 27 -20.05 5.42 -6.76
N ASP A 28 -21.29 5.08 -7.12
CA ASP A 28 -22.47 5.60 -6.44
C ASP A 28 -22.43 5.30 -4.93
N GLY A 29 -22.83 6.28 -4.11
CA GLY A 29 -22.74 6.20 -2.65
C GLY A 29 -21.34 6.48 -2.09
N TRP A 30 -20.34 6.73 -2.93
CA TRP A 30 -18.99 7.10 -2.49
C TRP A 30 -18.59 8.50 -2.95
N ARG A 31 -17.80 9.17 -2.12
CA ARG A 31 -17.18 10.45 -2.44
C ARG A 31 -15.68 10.34 -2.31
N VAL A 32 -14.98 11.02 -3.21
CA VAL A 32 -13.51 11.14 -3.19
C VAL A 32 -13.11 12.61 -3.33
N ARG A 33 -12.07 13.01 -2.62
CA ARG A 33 -11.43 14.32 -2.78
C ARG A 33 -9.93 14.22 -2.50
N ALA A 34 -9.13 15.09 -3.10
CA ALA A 34 -7.76 15.28 -2.64
C ALA A 34 -7.78 15.89 -1.24
N LEU A 35 -7.03 15.29 -0.32
CA LEU A 35 -6.85 15.80 1.04
C LEU A 35 -5.51 16.51 1.18
N TYR A 36 -4.45 15.89 0.68
CA TYR A 36 -3.10 16.43 0.67
C TYR A 36 -2.48 16.26 -0.71
N GLU A 37 -1.93 17.33 -1.26
CA GLU A 37 -1.21 17.35 -2.55
C GLU A 37 0.28 17.63 -2.31
N ASP A 38 1.11 17.54 -3.34
CA ASP A 38 2.57 17.75 -3.25
C ASP A 38 3.25 16.81 -2.23
N LEU A 39 2.87 15.52 -2.26
CA LEU A 39 3.48 14.43 -1.49
C LEU A 39 4.16 13.47 -2.47
N PRO A 40 5.43 13.71 -2.84
CA PRO A 40 6.13 12.97 -3.88
C PRO A 40 6.07 11.47 -3.62
N ARG A 41 5.52 10.71 -4.59
CA ARG A 41 5.42 9.25 -4.52
C ARG A 41 4.86 8.76 -3.18
N ALA A 42 3.77 9.37 -2.70
CA ALA A 42 3.07 8.91 -1.51
C ALA A 42 2.73 7.41 -1.65
N ALA A 43 3.23 6.56 -0.75
CA ALA A 43 3.05 5.11 -0.83
C ALA A 43 2.33 4.52 0.37
N ALA A 44 2.91 4.59 1.56
CA ALA A 44 2.26 4.06 2.76
C ALA A 44 1.80 5.14 3.72
N LEU A 45 0.76 4.77 4.46
CA LEU A 45 0.04 5.62 5.38
C LEU A 45 -0.08 4.91 6.72
N ALA A 46 0.16 5.62 7.81
CA ALA A 46 -0.10 5.16 9.16
C ALA A 46 -0.53 6.34 10.04
N LEU A 47 -1.18 6.09 11.17
CA LEU A 47 -1.43 7.12 12.19
C LEU A 47 -0.48 6.92 13.35
N ASP A 48 0.18 7.98 13.81
CA ASP A 48 0.91 7.91 15.06
C ASP A 48 -0.04 7.90 16.27
N THR A 49 0.52 7.78 17.48
CA THR A 49 -0.29 7.73 18.71
C THR A 49 -1.03 9.02 19.03
N ALA A 50 -0.67 10.15 18.41
CA ALA A 50 -1.38 11.42 18.51
C ALA A 50 -2.50 11.54 17.46
N GLY A 51 -2.56 10.61 16.51
CA GLY A 51 -3.49 10.64 15.38
C GLY A 51 -2.98 11.47 14.20
N ASP A 52 -1.71 11.90 14.21
CA ASP A 52 -1.10 12.57 13.08
C ASP A 52 -0.81 11.55 11.97
N LEU A 53 -0.96 11.97 10.71
CA LEU A 53 -0.75 11.11 9.56
C LEU A 53 0.75 11.00 9.26
N LEU A 54 1.25 9.79 9.20
CA LEU A 54 2.55 9.46 8.64
C LEU A 54 2.38 9.02 7.19
N VAL A 55 3.23 9.54 6.30
CA VAL A 55 3.25 9.20 4.88
C VAL A 55 4.68 8.86 4.49
N SER A 56 4.89 7.74 3.79
CA SER A 56 6.16 7.46 3.13
C SER A 56 6.20 8.13 1.75
N GLU A 57 7.32 8.79 1.46
CA GLU A 57 7.68 9.26 0.12
C GLU A 57 8.61 8.21 -0.50
N GLU A 58 8.07 7.41 -1.43
CA GLU A 58 8.70 6.22 -2.01
C GLU A 58 9.76 6.56 -3.07
N LEU A 59 10.72 7.39 -2.69
CA LEU A 59 11.85 7.78 -3.53
C LEU A 59 13.04 6.85 -3.29
N GLY A 60 13.73 6.46 -4.36
CA GLY A 60 14.89 5.56 -4.30
C GLY A 60 16.21 6.25 -3.96
N GLN A 61 17.25 5.44 -3.75
CA GLN A 61 18.65 5.87 -3.65
C GLN A 61 18.90 6.88 -2.50
N GLY A 62 18.27 6.65 -1.35
CA GLY A 62 18.42 7.50 -0.16
C GLY A 62 17.61 8.80 -0.18
N ASN A 63 16.81 9.05 -1.22
CA ASN A 63 15.97 10.25 -1.31
C ASN A 63 14.60 10.07 -0.63
N GLY A 64 14.26 8.84 -0.22
CA GLY A 64 13.01 8.51 0.44
C GLY A 64 12.93 9.07 1.86
N ARG A 65 11.71 9.37 2.27
CA ARG A 65 11.40 10.00 3.56
C ARG A 65 10.15 9.40 4.17
N ILE A 66 10.02 9.54 5.48
CA ILE A 66 8.73 9.44 6.17
C ILE A 66 8.42 10.83 6.70
N VAL A 67 7.28 11.37 6.30
CA VAL A 67 6.80 12.69 6.70
C VAL A 67 5.60 12.53 7.62
N ARG A 68 5.49 13.41 8.62
CA ARG A 68 4.33 13.55 9.48
C ARG A 68 3.53 14.78 9.06
N ILE A 69 2.22 14.63 9.02
CA ILE A 69 1.24 15.69 8.76
C ILE A 69 0.34 15.76 9.98
N ASP A 70 0.40 16.88 10.70
CA ASP A 70 -0.43 17.06 11.89
C ASP A 70 -1.90 17.37 11.53
N ARG A 71 -2.76 17.42 12.56
CA ARG A 71 -4.19 17.78 12.40
C ARG A 71 -4.46 19.15 11.75
N HIS A 72 -3.46 20.04 11.70
CA HIS A 72 -3.54 21.36 11.07
C HIS A 72 -2.95 21.35 9.64
N GLY A 73 -2.45 20.21 9.17
CA GLY A 73 -1.84 20.05 7.86
C GLY A 73 -0.35 20.44 7.82
N LEU A 74 0.27 20.75 8.96
CA LEU A 74 1.70 21.09 9.00
C LEU A 74 2.54 19.83 8.80
N ARG A 75 3.54 19.94 7.93
CA ARG A 75 4.39 18.83 7.54
C ARG A 75 5.75 18.92 8.21
N SER A 76 6.25 17.80 8.73
CA SER A 76 7.60 17.66 9.26
C SER A 76 8.22 16.34 8.85
N VAL A 77 9.49 16.34 8.45
CA VAL A 77 10.22 15.10 8.15
C VAL A 77 10.52 14.37 9.47
N VAL A 78 10.15 13.09 9.54
CA VAL A 78 10.40 12.21 10.69
C VAL A 78 11.66 11.38 10.44
N LEU A 79 11.78 10.80 9.25
CA LEU A 79 12.93 10.03 8.80
C LEU A 79 13.29 10.41 7.36
N GLN A 80 14.57 10.30 7.03
CA GLN A 80 15.12 10.58 5.70
C GLN A 80 16.29 9.64 5.41
N GLY A 81 16.78 9.64 4.18
CA GLY A 81 17.87 8.73 3.79
C GLY A 81 17.38 7.34 3.42
N LEU A 82 16.07 7.17 3.19
CA LEU A 82 15.46 5.88 2.91
C LEU A 82 15.51 5.57 1.40
N SER A 83 15.46 4.30 1.03
CA SER A 83 15.42 3.84 -0.36
C SER A 83 14.11 3.10 -0.63
N LYS A 84 13.19 3.75 -1.33
CA LYS A 84 11.80 3.28 -1.57
C LYS A 84 11.13 2.82 -0.26
N PRO A 85 10.93 3.70 0.73
CA PRO A 85 10.16 3.34 1.92
C PRO A 85 8.71 3.05 1.51
N ASP A 86 8.31 1.79 1.64
CA ASP A 86 6.95 1.36 1.29
C ASP A 86 6.20 0.99 2.56
N GLY A 87 6.36 -0.21 3.13
CA GLY A 87 5.64 -0.62 4.33
C GLY A 87 5.74 0.35 5.51
N LEU A 88 4.58 0.69 6.07
CA LEU A 88 4.44 1.56 7.24
C LEU A 88 3.26 1.09 8.09
N LEU A 89 3.53 0.72 9.35
CA LEU A 89 2.54 0.10 10.22
C LEU A 89 2.67 0.61 11.65
N THR A 90 1.58 1.12 12.21
CA THR A 90 1.47 1.43 13.63
C THR A 90 1.31 0.16 14.43
N LEU A 91 2.29 -0.15 15.28
CA LEU A 91 2.22 -1.32 16.16
C LEU A 91 1.32 -1.03 17.36
N ALA A 92 0.55 -2.05 17.77
CA ALA A 92 -0.35 -1.97 18.91
C ALA A 92 0.37 -1.57 20.21
N ALA A 93 -0.41 -1.10 21.19
CA ALA A 93 0.07 -0.74 22.53
C ALA A 93 1.19 0.32 22.55
N GLY A 94 1.22 1.23 21.56
CA GLY A 94 2.19 2.33 21.50
C GLY A 94 3.64 1.85 21.30
N ARG A 95 3.83 0.66 20.71
CA ARG A 95 5.17 0.11 20.46
C ARG A 95 5.97 0.88 19.42
N GLY A 96 5.33 1.77 18.67
CA GLY A 96 5.95 2.63 17.67
C GLY A 96 5.48 2.27 16.27
N ILE A 97 6.27 2.68 15.28
CA ILE A 97 5.97 2.52 13.86
C ILE A 97 6.98 1.56 13.25
N ALA A 98 6.51 0.43 12.77
CA ALA A 98 7.32 -0.46 11.93
C ALA A 98 7.34 0.09 10.50
N PHE A 99 8.50 0.06 9.86
CA PHE A 99 8.63 0.44 8.46
C PHE A 99 9.63 -0.44 7.72
N SER A 100 9.45 -0.51 6.40
CA SER A 100 10.32 -1.27 5.50
C SER A 100 10.78 -0.42 4.32
N GLN A 101 11.68 -0.99 3.51
CA GLN A 101 12.26 -0.37 2.34
C GLN A 101 12.34 -1.41 1.22
N GLU A 102 11.84 -1.04 0.05
CA GLU A 102 11.82 -1.91 -1.13
C GLU A 102 13.08 -1.73 -2.00
N GLY A 103 13.92 -0.74 -1.69
CA GLY A 103 15.11 -0.39 -2.48
C GLY A 103 16.35 -1.22 -2.15
N GLY A 104 16.24 -2.55 -2.13
CA GLY A 104 17.33 -3.50 -1.89
C GLY A 104 17.26 -4.24 -0.54
N THR A 105 18.40 -4.75 -0.06
CA THR A 105 18.49 -5.40 1.26
C THR A 105 18.56 -4.34 2.36
N HIS A 106 17.45 -4.21 3.10
CA HIS A 106 17.28 -3.25 4.19
C HIS A 106 16.56 -3.92 5.36
N PRO A 107 16.84 -3.50 6.61
CA PRO A 107 16.12 -4.01 7.76
C PRO A 107 14.67 -3.52 7.77
N VAL A 108 13.75 -4.41 8.15
CA VAL A 108 12.49 -3.97 8.74
C VAL A 108 12.82 -3.35 10.10
N SER A 109 12.42 -2.10 10.28
CA SER A 109 12.89 -1.25 11.37
C SER A 109 11.72 -0.72 12.20
N LEU A 110 11.99 -0.43 13.46
CA LEU A 110 11.04 0.14 14.39
C LEU A 110 11.49 1.55 14.78
N LEU A 111 10.66 2.54 14.47
CA LEU A 111 10.74 3.89 15.02
C LEU A 111 9.94 3.95 16.33
N GLN A 112 10.62 4.17 17.45
CA GLN A 112 9.98 4.33 18.75
C GLN A 112 10.68 5.44 19.52
N ASN A 113 9.93 6.42 20.02
CA ASN A 113 10.44 7.54 20.83
C ASN A 113 11.61 8.30 20.15
N GLY A 114 11.55 8.45 18.82
CA GLY A 114 12.59 9.10 18.02
C GLY A 114 13.84 8.26 17.74
N ALA A 115 13.91 7.03 18.25
CA ALA A 115 15.00 6.10 17.97
C ALA A 115 14.57 5.05 16.93
N VAL A 116 15.47 4.73 16.00
CA VAL A 116 15.29 3.65 15.02
C VAL A 116 16.06 2.43 15.49
N THR A 117 15.40 1.26 15.53
CA THR A 117 16.01 -0.03 15.86
C THR A 117 15.67 -1.07 14.82
N THR A 118 16.60 -1.99 14.54
CA THR A 118 16.35 -3.10 13.63
C THR A 118 15.47 -4.16 14.29
N LEU A 119 14.44 -4.62 13.59
CA LEU A 119 13.68 -5.81 13.97
C LEU A 119 14.36 -7.06 13.39
N PHE A 120 14.46 -7.12 12.05
CA PHE A 120 15.13 -8.20 11.31
C PHE A 120 15.56 -7.71 9.91
N SER A 121 16.47 -8.44 9.27
CA SER A 121 16.94 -8.17 7.91
C SER A 121 16.10 -8.91 6.87
N ALA A 122 15.78 -8.22 5.78
CA ALA A 122 15.04 -8.77 4.65
C ALA A 122 15.42 -7.99 3.37
N THR A 123 14.89 -8.40 2.21
CA THR A 123 15.18 -7.76 0.93
C THR A 123 13.90 -7.35 0.24
N ASN A 124 13.83 -6.11 -0.22
CA ASN A 124 12.68 -5.55 -0.93
C ASN A 124 11.35 -5.73 -0.17
N VAL A 125 11.33 -5.49 1.15
CA VAL A 125 10.09 -5.65 1.91
C VAL A 125 9.14 -4.52 1.59
N GLN A 126 7.96 -4.88 1.09
CA GLN A 126 6.91 -3.94 0.72
C GLN A 126 5.82 -3.91 1.80
N GLY A 127 4.91 -4.87 1.81
CA GLY A 127 3.81 -4.93 2.78
C GLY A 127 4.25 -5.33 4.19
N LEU A 128 3.67 -4.65 5.19
CA LEU A 128 3.74 -5.01 6.60
C LEU A 128 2.33 -5.15 7.16
N TRP A 129 2.12 -6.14 8.02
CA TRP A 129 0.84 -6.34 8.69
C TRP A 129 1.00 -6.98 10.08
N SER A 130 0.03 -6.83 10.96
CA SER A 130 0.04 -7.41 12.31
C SER A 130 -1.38 -7.83 12.71
N ASP A 131 -1.53 -9.07 13.19
CA ASP A 131 -2.77 -9.60 13.78
C ASP A 131 -2.82 -9.44 15.30
N ALA A 132 -1.67 -9.33 15.94
CA ALA A 132 -1.53 -9.36 17.38
C ALA A 132 -0.35 -8.50 17.85
N PRO A 133 -0.37 -7.98 19.09
CA PRO A 133 0.66 -7.05 19.59
C PRO A 133 2.11 -7.55 19.49
N ALA A 134 2.33 -8.87 19.46
CA ALA A 134 3.63 -9.51 19.39
C ALA A 134 3.96 -10.14 18.02
N SER A 135 3.16 -9.88 16.99
CA SER A 135 3.27 -10.55 15.69
C SER A 135 3.38 -9.52 14.56
N LEU A 136 4.35 -9.71 13.66
CA LEU A 136 4.56 -8.87 12.49
C LEU A 136 4.79 -9.73 11.25
N TYR A 137 3.97 -9.55 10.24
CA TYR A 137 4.12 -10.14 8.93
C TYR A 137 4.80 -9.14 8.01
N ALA A 138 5.68 -9.65 7.15
CA ALA A 138 6.37 -8.87 6.13
C ALA A 138 6.44 -9.67 4.84
N ILE A 139 6.28 -9.00 3.70
CA ILE A 139 6.32 -9.66 2.40
C ILE A 139 7.36 -8.99 1.50
N GLU A 140 8.17 -9.81 0.86
CA GLU A 140 9.25 -9.36 -0.03
C GLU A 140 8.77 -9.34 -1.48
N ASP A 141 8.75 -8.14 -2.08
CA ASP A 141 8.44 -7.96 -3.49
C ASP A 141 9.66 -8.31 -4.35
N ARG A 142 9.75 -9.61 -4.67
CA ARG A 142 10.85 -10.16 -5.48
C ARG A 142 10.30 -11.13 -6.53
N ALA A 143 10.94 -11.12 -7.71
CA ALA A 143 10.54 -11.94 -8.84
C ALA A 143 11.12 -13.36 -8.72
N GLY A 144 10.34 -14.26 -8.13
CA GLY A 144 10.55 -15.71 -8.18
C GLY A 144 11.31 -16.29 -7.00
N ASP A 145 11.76 -15.44 -6.07
CA ASP A 145 12.41 -15.85 -4.83
C ASP A 145 11.87 -15.07 -3.61
N GLY A 146 10.74 -14.36 -3.76
CA GLY A 146 10.10 -13.59 -2.70
C GLY A 146 9.61 -14.46 -1.55
N ARG A 147 9.55 -13.90 -0.35
CA ARG A 147 9.13 -14.61 0.86
C ARG A 147 8.01 -13.86 1.59
N LEU A 148 7.10 -14.63 2.16
CA LEU A 148 6.22 -14.15 3.22
C LEU A 148 6.84 -14.56 4.57
N LEU A 149 7.09 -13.57 5.41
CA LEU A 149 7.79 -13.72 6.68
C LEU A 149 6.84 -13.44 7.84
N HIS A 150 7.04 -14.16 8.93
CA HIS A 150 6.47 -13.87 10.24
C HIS A 150 7.60 -13.56 11.22
N PHE A 151 7.45 -12.49 11.97
CA PHE A 151 8.39 -12.07 13.00
C PHE A 151 7.67 -11.99 14.34
N ASP A 152 8.11 -12.81 15.28
CA ASP A 152 7.66 -12.74 16.66
C ASP A 152 8.47 -11.67 17.40
N LEU A 153 7.78 -10.61 17.81
CA LEU A 153 8.38 -9.44 18.44
C LEU A 153 8.90 -9.71 19.87
N GLY A 154 8.53 -10.82 20.51
CA GLY A 154 8.95 -11.17 21.87
C GLY A 154 10.26 -11.98 21.88
N SER A 155 10.24 -13.11 21.18
CA SER A 155 11.38 -14.00 20.96
C SER A 155 12.39 -13.47 19.95
N ARG A 156 11.98 -12.51 19.11
CA ARG A 156 12.76 -11.96 17.98
C ARG A 156 13.14 -13.01 16.94
N VAL A 157 12.29 -14.02 16.75
CA VAL A 157 12.47 -15.06 15.74
C VAL A 157 11.74 -14.66 14.47
N THR A 158 12.41 -14.80 13.32
CA THR A 158 11.81 -14.69 11.99
C THR A 158 11.61 -16.08 11.40
N THR A 159 10.38 -16.38 10.97
CA THR A 159 9.99 -17.62 10.30
C THR A 159 9.57 -17.31 8.86
N VAL A 160 9.99 -18.14 7.91
CA VAL A 160 9.50 -18.07 6.53
C VAL A 160 8.20 -18.86 6.47
N LEU A 161 7.09 -18.20 6.15
CA LEU A 161 5.78 -18.84 5.98
C LEU A 161 5.63 -19.38 4.57
N ARG A 162 6.10 -18.63 3.58
CA ARG A 162 6.13 -19.00 2.16
C ARG A 162 7.42 -18.51 1.51
N ASP A 163 7.92 -19.28 0.56
CA ASP A 163 9.04 -18.96 -0.32
C ASP A 163 8.60 -19.06 -1.78
N ASP A 164 9.54 -18.77 -2.70
CA ASP A 164 9.35 -18.82 -4.15
C ASP A 164 8.13 -18.03 -4.66
N LEU A 165 7.78 -16.96 -3.93
CA LEU A 165 6.73 -16.04 -4.35
C LEU A 165 7.23 -15.17 -5.50
N ASN A 166 6.31 -14.77 -6.38
CA ASN A 166 6.63 -13.92 -7.52
C ASN A 166 5.86 -12.60 -7.44
N GLU A 167 6.60 -11.52 -7.15
CA GLU A 167 6.07 -10.16 -7.01
C GLU A 167 4.87 -10.12 -6.05
N ALA A 168 5.09 -10.58 -4.82
CA ALA A 168 4.10 -10.56 -3.76
C ALA A 168 4.31 -9.29 -2.92
N GLU A 169 3.27 -8.47 -2.81
CA GLU A 169 3.44 -7.06 -2.40
C GLU A 169 2.73 -6.74 -1.08
N SER A 170 1.64 -7.43 -0.76
CA SER A 170 0.82 -7.16 0.43
C SER A 170 0.35 -8.43 1.13
N ILE A 171 0.15 -8.35 2.44
CA ILE A 171 -0.46 -9.36 3.32
C ILE A 171 -1.47 -8.64 4.24
N THR A 172 -2.65 -9.21 4.44
CA THR A 172 -3.65 -8.71 5.40
C THR A 172 -4.44 -9.87 6.00
N GLY A 173 -4.99 -9.67 7.19
CA GLY A 173 -6.03 -10.53 7.76
C GLY A 173 -7.40 -9.87 7.76
N CYS A 174 -8.44 -10.69 7.65
CA CYS A 174 -9.83 -10.30 7.77
C CYS A 174 -10.37 -10.54 9.21
N PRO A 175 -11.47 -9.88 9.61
CA PRO A 175 -12.10 -10.10 10.91
C PRO A 175 -12.52 -11.55 11.19
N ASP A 176 -12.69 -12.38 10.15
CA ASP A 176 -13.00 -13.80 10.25
C ASP A 176 -11.75 -14.69 10.46
N GLY A 177 -10.57 -14.09 10.56
CA GLY A 177 -9.29 -14.77 10.79
C GLY A 177 -8.61 -15.29 9.52
N ARG A 178 -9.20 -15.12 8.34
CA ARG A 178 -8.53 -15.50 7.08
C ARG A 178 -7.44 -14.50 6.73
N LEU A 179 -6.33 -15.01 6.22
CA LEU A 179 -5.18 -14.22 5.77
C LEU A 179 -5.08 -14.25 4.25
N PHE A 180 -4.76 -13.12 3.63
CA PHE A 180 -4.68 -12.97 2.19
C PHE A 180 -3.43 -12.21 1.77
N TYR A 181 -2.80 -12.63 0.69
CA TYR A 181 -1.66 -11.95 0.10
C TYR A 181 -1.79 -11.80 -1.42
N THR A 182 -1.11 -10.83 -2.00
CA THR A 182 -1.12 -10.58 -3.45
C THR A 182 -0.02 -11.36 -4.18
N GLU A 183 -0.29 -11.72 -5.43
CA GLU A 183 0.76 -12.05 -6.40
C GLU A 183 0.50 -11.20 -7.65
N LYS A 184 1.20 -10.06 -7.71
CA LYS A 184 0.95 -9.01 -8.70
C LYS A 184 1.12 -9.49 -10.11
N SER A 185 2.22 -10.20 -10.39
CA SER A 185 2.52 -10.71 -11.73
C SER A 185 1.54 -11.80 -12.20
N ARG A 186 0.74 -12.35 -11.28
CA ARG A 186 -0.25 -13.41 -11.53
C ARG A 186 -1.68 -12.89 -11.43
N ASP A 187 -1.87 -11.58 -11.29
CA ASP A 187 -3.17 -10.90 -11.31
C ASP A 187 -4.19 -11.51 -10.32
N ARG A 188 -3.70 -11.88 -9.12
CA ARG A 188 -4.50 -12.62 -8.15
C ARG A 188 -4.19 -12.29 -6.69
N VAL A 189 -5.16 -12.60 -5.84
CA VAL A 189 -5.06 -12.67 -4.38
C VAL A 189 -5.16 -14.13 -3.96
N ARG A 190 -4.27 -14.54 -3.07
CA ARG A 190 -4.16 -15.88 -2.51
C ARG A 190 -4.68 -15.88 -1.09
N GLN A 191 -5.31 -16.96 -0.66
CA GLN A 191 -5.60 -17.20 0.74
C GLN A 191 -4.45 -17.99 1.36
N LEU A 192 -3.82 -17.41 2.38
CA LEU A 192 -2.82 -18.11 3.17
C LEU A 192 -3.54 -19.09 4.11
N VAL A 193 -3.25 -20.37 3.94
CA VAL A 193 -3.73 -21.45 4.82
C VAL A 193 -2.58 -21.96 5.70
N GLY A 194 -2.87 -22.59 6.84
CA GLY A 194 -1.80 -23.04 7.77
C GLY A 194 -0.85 -24.05 7.10
N ASP A 195 -1.31 -25.29 7.01
CA ASP A 195 -0.61 -26.37 6.32
C ASP A 195 -1.31 -26.68 4.99
N GLY A 196 -0.57 -26.63 3.89
CA GLY A 196 -1.08 -26.95 2.55
C GLY A 196 -0.76 -25.89 1.51
N GLU A 197 -1.28 -26.10 0.29
CA GLU A 197 -1.14 -25.13 -0.80
C GLU A 197 -2.17 -24.01 -0.67
N ASP A 198 -1.68 -22.78 -0.73
CA ASP A 198 -2.54 -21.60 -0.79
C ASP A 198 -3.43 -21.65 -2.03
N THR A 199 -4.69 -21.27 -1.89
CA THR A 199 -5.64 -21.25 -3.01
C THR A 199 -5.77 -19.84 -3.56
N THR A 200 -6.09 -19.72 -4.86
CA THR A 200 -6.48 -18.44 -5.43
C THR A 200 -7.86 -18.07 -4.90
N PHE A 201 -7.92 -17.01 -4.09
CA PHE A 201 -9.18 -16.52 -3.52
C PHE A 201 -9.90 -15.57 -4.47
N LEU A 202 -9.15 -14.67 -5.12
CA LEU A 202 -9.67 -13.73 -6.10
C LEU A 202 -8.70 -13.63 -7.28
N GLY A 203 -9.22 -13.71 -8.51
CA GLY A 203 -8.42 -13.60 -9.74
C GLY A 203 -9.06 -12.64 -10.74
N GLY A 204 -8.42 -12.47 -11.89
CA GLY A 204 -8.88 -11.52 -12.92
C GLY A 204 -8.69 -10.06 -12.50
N LEU A 205 -7.74 -9.82 -11.60
CA LEU A 205 -7.32 -8.49 -11.19
C LEU A 205 -6.33 -7.93 -12.22
N ASN A 206 -5.88 -6.70 -12.03
CA ASN A 206 -4.83 -6.11 -12.85
C ASN A 206 -3.75 -5.53 -11.93
N LYS A 207 -2.68 -6.30 -11.74
CA LYS A 207 -1.56 -5.96 -10.86
C LYS A 207 -1.99 -5.58 -9.44
N PRO A 208 -2.65 -6.48 -8.68
CA PRO A 208 -3.05 -6.17 -7.31
C PRO A 208 -1.80 -5.97 -6.44
N SER A 209 -1.68 -4.80 -5.82
CA SER A 209 -0.50 -4.43 -5.02
C SER A 209 -0.79 -4.43 -3.53
N PHE A 210 -1.86 -3.77 -3.12
CA PHE A 210 -2.20 -3.54 -1.72
C PHE A 210 -3.54 -4.19 -1.33
N LEU A 211 -3.59 -4.73 -0.11
CA LEU A 211 -4.80 -5.27 0.50
C LEU A 211 -5.08 -4.61 1.86
N LEU A 212 -6.37 -4.38 2.13
CA LEU A 212 -6.89 -4.09 3.46
C LEU A 212 -8.14 -4.95 3.64
N CYS A 213 -8.32 -5.58 4.79
CA CYS A 213 -9.60 -6.21 5.11
C CYS A 213 -10.20 -5.62 6.37
N ASP A 214 -11.43 -5.14 6.25
CA ASP A 214 -12.19 -4.57 7.36
C ASP A 214 -13.61 -5.17 7.39
N SER A 215 -14.51 -4.58 8.19
CA SER A 215 -15.89 -5.07 8.31
C SER A 215 -16.73 -4.92 7.04
N ARG A 216 -16.28 -4.15 6.04
CA ARG A 216 -16.95 -4.03 4.72
C ARG A 216 -16.46 -5.06 3.72
N GLY A 217 -15.34 -5.72 3.98
CA GLY A 217 -14.79 -6.78 3.14
C GLY A 217 -13.32 -6.58 2.80
N LEU A 218 -12.89 -7.22 1.71
CA LEU A 218 -11.52 -7.18 1.22
C LEU A 218 -11.37 -6.08 0.18
N TRP A 219 -10.61 -5.05 0.53
CA TRP A 219 -10.17 -3.98 -0.36
C TRP A 219 -8.93 -4.42 -1.14
N VAL A 220 -8.89 -4.09 -2.44
CA VAL A 220 -7.76 -4.37 -3.32
C VAL A 220 -7.41 -3.13 -4.14
N SER A 221 -6.16 -2.68 -4.03
CA SER A 221 -5.60 -1.66 -4.91
C SER A 221 -4.92 -2.30 -6.10
N GLU A 222 -5.14 -1.77 -7.30
CA GLU A 222 -4.46 -2.20 -8.53
C GLU A 222 -3.34 -1.22 -8.90
N ASP A 223 -2.09 -1.65 -8.86
CA ASP A 223 -0.92 -0.84 -9.20
C ASP A 223 -0.68 -0.76 -10.71
N SER A 224 -1.55 0.00 -11.36
CA SER A 224 -1.36 0.41 -12.74
C SER A 224 -0.95 1.88 -12.84
N SER A 225 0.03 2.15 -13.70
CA SER A 225 0.51 3.52 -13.96
C SER A 225 -0.54 4.44 -14.58
N HIS A 226 -1.67 3.89 -15.04
CA HIS A 226 -2.83 4.61 -15.55
C HIS A 226 -4.09 3.78 -15.34
N ARG A 227 -5.22 4.45 -15.05
CA ARG A 227 -6.54 3.80 -14.95
C ARG A 227 -6.62 2.66 -13.92
N ALA A 228 -5.79 2.74 -12.89
CA ALA A 228 -5.88 1.87 -11.74
C ALA A 228 -7.25 2.00 -11.06
N ARG A 229 -7.59 0.96 -10.30
CA ARG A 229 -8.86 0.85 -9.57
C ARG A 229 -8.60 0.56 -8.10
N LEU A 230 -9.52 1.02 -7.27
CA LEU A 230 -9.68 0.51 -5.91
C LEU A 230 -10.96 -0.33 -5.90
N LEU A 231 -10.82 -1.60 -5.52
CA LEU A 231 -11.89 -2.59 -5.51
C LEU A 231 -12.29 -2.92 -4.07
N LEU A 232 -13.55 -3.27 -3.88
CA LEU A 232 -14.07 -3.84 -2.63
C LEU A 232 -14.81 -5.14 -2.94
N LEU A 233 -14.31 -6.26 -2.43
CA LEU A 233 -15.04 -7.52 -2.38
C LEU A 233 -15.83 -7.58 -1.07
N GLN A 234 -17.15 -7.46 -1.19
CA GLN A 234 -18.07 -7.47 -0.05
C GLN A 234 -18.25 -8.91 0.51
N PRO A 235 -18.73 -9.06 1.77
CA PRO A 235 -18.94 -10.37 2.39
C PRO A 235 -19.92 -11.28 1.65
N ASP A 236 -20.83 -10.72 0.86
CA ASP A 236 -21.77 -11.44 0.00
C ASP A 236 -21.14 -11.93 -1.33
N GLY A 237 -19.85 -11.64 -1.54
CA GLY A 237 -19.09 -12.03 -2.72
C GLY A 237 -19.17 -11.04 -3.89
N GLN A 238 -19.86 -9.91 -3.75
CA GLN A 238 -19.92 -8.89 -4.80
C GLN A 238 -18.62 -8.08 -4.85
N LEU A 239 -17.96 -8.08 -6.02
CA LEU A 239 -16.79 -7.25 -6.28
C LEU A 239 -17.21 -5.94 -6.93
N GLN A 240 -16.98 -4.82 -6.23
CA GLN A 240 -17.30 -3.48 -6.71
C GLN A 240 -16.04 -2.67 -7.00
N VAL A 241 -16.07 -1.88 -8.08
CA VAL A 241 -15.06 -0.86 -8.34
C VAL A 241 -15.45 0.41 -7.59
N ILE A 242 -14.79 0.71 -6.48
CA ILE A 242 -15.10 1.88 -5.65
C ILE A 242 -14.50 3.15 -6.24
N LEU A 243 -13.24 3.09 -6.67
CA LEU A 243 -12.60 4.18 -7.41
C LEU A 243 -12.03 3.68 -8.73
N SER A 244 -12.07 4.53 -9.75
CA SER A 244 -11.45 4.31 -11.05
C SER A 244 -10.65 5.52 -11.50
N TYR A 245 -9.79 5.32 -12.51
CA TYR A 245 -8.90 6.36 -13.04
C TYR A 245 -7.82 6.81 -12.05
N LEU A 246 -7.42 5.92 -11.12
CA LEU A 246 -6.27 6.13 -10.25
C LEU A 246 -4.95 5.96 -11.02
N LYS A 247 -3.85 6.35 -10.38
CA LYS A 247 -2.49 6.27 -10.91
C LYS A 247 -1.51 5.78 -9.84
N ALA A 248 -1.05 4.53 -9.95
CA ALA A 248 -0.23 3.88 -8.94
C ALA A 248 -0.74 4.11 -7.50
N PRO A 249 -2.00 3.75 -7.19
CA PRO A 249 -2.52 3.78 -5.83
C PRO A 249 -1.85 2.72 -4.97
N GLN A 250 -1.46 3.10 -3.76
CA GLN A 250 -0.71 2.26 -2.84
C GLN A 250 -1.59 1.93 -1.62
N THR A 251 -1.22 2.40 -0.43
CA THR A 251 -1.90 2.04 0.83
C THR A 251 -3.28 2.69 0.96
N LEU A 252 -4.26 1.90 1.40
CA LEU A 252 -5.55 2.34 1.93
C LEU A 252 -5.56 2.24 3.46
N LEU A 253 -5.82 3.36 4.14
CA LEU A 253 -5.82 3.47 5.60
C LEU A 253 -7.22 3.84 6.11
N PRO A 254 -7.89 3.00 6.91
CA PRO A 254 -9.13 3.38 7.56
C PRO A 254 -8.87 4.43 8.64
N ILE A 255 -9.66 5.51 8.64
CA ILE A 255 -9.53 6.61 9.62
C ILE A 255 -10.80 6.80 10.47
N ALA A 256 -11.95 6.32 9.98
CA ALA A 256 -13.20 6.21 10.73
C ALA A 256 -14.13 5.23 9.99
N ASP A 257 -15.28 4.91 10.57
CA ASP A 257 -16.28 4.08 9.87
C ASP A 257 -16.68 4.73 8.53
N GLY A 258 -16.51 3.99 7.44
CA GLY A 258 -16.78 4.46 6.08
C GLY A 258 -15.87 5.59 5.59
N LYS A 259 -14.75 5.89 6.28
CA LYS A 259 -13.77 6.90 5.85
C LYS A 259 -12.36 6.33 5.78
N TYR A 260 -11.70 6.59 4.65
CA TYR A 260 -10.38 6.07 4.35
C TYR A 260 -9.50 7.15 3.75
N LEU A 261 -8.20 7.00 3.93
CA LEU A 261 -7.18 7.70 3.17
C LEU A 261 -6.54 6.73 2.18
N LEU A 262 -6.33 7.18 0.95
CA LEU A 262 -5.64 6.40 -0.08
C LEU A 262 -4.42 7.18 -0.56
N ALA A 263 -3.25 6.58 -0.50
CA ALA A 263 -2.05 7.11 -1.12
C ALA A 263 -2.11 6.89 -2.64
N GLU A 264 -1.94 7.94 -3.42
CA GLU A 264 -1.85 7.87 -4.89
C GLU A 264 -0.51 8.43 -5.35
N GLY A 265 0.53 7.58 -5.28
CA GLY A 265 1.90 7.98 -5.55
C GLY A 265 2.14 8.41 -7.01
N GLY A 266 1.34 7.91 -7.96
CA GLY A 266 1.46 8.34 -9.36
C GLY A 266 1.03 9.80 -9.61
N ARG A 267 0.32 10.42 -8.65
CA ARG A 267 -0.12 11.83 -8.68
C ARG A 267 0.30 12.60 -7.42
N ASP A 268 1.29 12.09 -6.70
CA ASP A 268 1.93 12.77 -5.56
C ASP A 268 0.94 13.31 -4.51
N ARG A 269 -0.03 12.50 -4.11
CA ARG A 269 -1.12 12.95 -3.23
C ARG A 269 -1.72 11.87 -2.35
N VAL A 270 -2.47 12.30 -1.34
CA VAL A 270 -3.35 11.47 -0.52
C VAL A 270 -4.80 11.91 -0.74
N LEU A 271 -5.66 10.93 -1.04
CA LEU A 271 -7.10 11.11 -1.23
C LEU A 271 -7.85 10.78 0.05
N GLU A 272 -8.92 11.52 0.36
CA GLU A 272 -9.95 11.08 1.31
C GLU A 272 -11.10 10.43 0.54
N ILE A 273 -11.52 9.26 1.02
CA ILE A 273 -12.64 8.48 0.49
C ILE A 273 -13.67 8.36 1.61
N SER A 274 -14.93 8.66 1.31
CA SER A 274 -16.03 8.57 2.29
C SER A 274 -17.28 7.97 1.68
N LEU A 275 -17.88 7.01 2.39
CA LEU A 275 -19.25 6.55 2.13
C LEU A 275 -20.25 7.69 2.45
N GLN A 276 -21.29 7.82 1.62
CA GLN A 276 -22.35 8.81 1.73
C GLN A 276 -23.55 8.32 2.55
#